data_AF-A0A2P8I456-F1
#
_entry.id   AF-A0A2P8I456-F1
#
_cell.length_a   1.000
_cell.length_b   1.000
_cell.length_c   1.000
_cell.angle_alpha   90.00
_cell.angle_beta   90.00
_cell.angle_gamma   90.00
#
_symmetry.space_group_name_H-M   'P 1'
#
loop_
_entity.id
_entity.type
_entity.pdbx_description
1 polymer ?
#
loop_
_entity_poly.entity_id
_entity_poly.type
_entity_poly.pdbx_seq_one_letter_code
_entity_poly.pdbx_strand_id
1 'polypeptide(L)'
;MQADVLTWVEHVEVEFSVDEVTVHVAFDVDSGVPGGSVTQKASAGGTGRQVSLGTFGSDAGFESLMGALMLERLRLEPIAMWSNNQETSHAWPAYASALAVHADRLDPVVGNEGVLGTRMLQMFVGTSWAPARAQAATALSAVKFARERSRAKARAAAQAAEALIGAAEARVAAAQEVVASFDGAKPDVDAMLSLAAAATDRATEAQELSLRLFTARTSAAQVHDQLRAEQRRRNGAIEDALARRFFNAMTPTVCPRCSAAVTQDRRDAEGHHHECSLCSSPLDLDAFAVSVLVASDIPVGARGELVAATADAEAERTGITADVSGQDVEEYDGDVVDALVALQQAADDADAVVLGLEAEFAAAERNRLGAVAAAQVGRAQIERAHEQRKAELALARAEGALESLRQAVAPVEPQPVDDTRIEVLEAADRVTAAWLKSDQDPLLAEVSKEIAGLARRFGADNITAVSLKGNANMDVHKGGTKSGYGSLTNGEKLRLKLATAVALITQGHKAGVGRHPGLLFVDSPAAEEIPADDLETMINAMKEVAEETSMQIVVATRHSGLLASLLPDDNVLVATGDDFVW
;
A
#
# COMPACT_ATOMS: atom_id res chain seq x y z
N MET A 1 -7.03 43.99 21.47
CA MET A 1 -6.06 45.03 21.87
C MET A 1 -4.67 44.62 21.42
N GLN A 2 -3.75 45.57 21.28
CA GLN A 2 -2.34 45.24 21.09
C GLN A 2 -1.81 44.56 22.36
N ALA A 3 -0.87 43.61 22.20
CA ALA A 3 -0.44 42.73 23.28
C ALA A 3 0.30 43.48 24.40
N ASP A 4 0.96 44.58 24.07
CA ASP A 4 1.63 45.51 24.97
C ASP A 4 0.65 46.25 25.90
N VAL A 5 -0.48 46.75 25.38
CA VAL A 5 -1.47 47.46 26.21
C VAL A 5 -2.10 46.51 27.23
N LEU A 6 -2.35 45.26 26.86
CA LEU A 6 -2.87 44.24 27.78
C LEU A 6 -1.91 43.94 28.94
N THR A 7 -0.61 44.21 28.81
CA THR A 7 0.35 43.99 29.91
C THR A 7 0.32 45.05 31.00
N TRP A 8 -0.32 46.21 30.78
CA TRP A 8 -0.33 47.34 31.73
C TRP A 8 -1.70 47.63 32.34
N VAL A 9 -2.76 46.97 31.85
CA VAL A 9 -4.09 47.07 32.45
C VAL A 9 -4.11 46.18 33.69
N GLU A 10 -4.13 46.79 34.88
CA GLU A 10 -4.27 46.07 36.15
C GLU A 10 -5.73 46.04 36.63
N HIS A 11 -6.43 47.16 36.46
CA HIS A 11 -7.80 47.36 36.92
C HIS A 11 -8.61 48.13 35.88
N VAL A 12 -9.87 47.75 35.68
CA VAL A 12 -10.82 48.46 34.82
C VAL A 12 -12.11 48.67 35.59
N GLU A 13 -12.53 49.94 35.64
CA GLU A 13 -13.82 50.35 36.18
C GLU A 13 -14.54 51.22 35.16
N VAL A 14 -15.76 50.85 34.79
CA VAL A 14 -16.59 51.59 33.85
C VAL A 14 -18.00 51.70 34.40
N GLU A 15 -18.49 52.94 34.51
CA GLU A 15 -19.89 53.24 34.78
C GLU A 15 -20.53 53.81 33.52
N PHE A 16 -21.64 53.23 33.11
CA PHE A 16 -22.41 53.73 31.97
C PHE A 16 -23.90 53.59 32.24
N SER A 17 -24.70 54.42 31.57
CA SER A 17 -26.16 54.34 31.64
C SER A 17 -26.73 54.02 30.27
N VAL A 18 -27.67 53.08 30.24
CA VAL A 18 -28.51 52.81 29.07
C VAL A 18 -29.94 53.08 29.52
N ASP A 19 -30.59 54.05 28.89
CA ASP A 19 -31.85 54.63 29.34
C ASP A 19 -31.74 55.12 30.81
N GLU A 20 -32.64 54.69 31.70
CA GLU A 20 -32.63 55.06 33.13
C GLU A 20 -31.83 54.11 34.02
N VAL A 21 -31.07 53.18 33.42
CA VAL A 21 -30.37 52.12 34.14
C VAL A 21 -28.86 52.37 34.12
N THR A 22 -28.29 52.61 35.29
CA THR A 22 -26.84 52.72 35.48
C THR A 22 -26.24 51.35 35.78
N VAL A 23 -25.29 50.95 34.95
CA VAL A 23 -24.50 49.73 35.07
C VAL A 23 -23.09 50.10 35.47
N HIS A 24 -22.51 49.29 36.35
CA HIS A 24 -21.15 49.40 36.82
C HIS A 24 -20.43 48.08 36.55
N VAL A 25 -19.33 48.16 35.82
CA VAL A 25 -18.46 47.03 35.47
C VAL A 25 -17.11 47.28 36.12
N ALA A 26 -16.66 46.34 36.95
CA ALA A 26 -15.36 46.43 37.60
C ALA A 26 -14.65 45.08 37.57
N PHE A 27 -13.39 45.05 37.12
CA PHE A 27 -12.57 43.85 37.10
C PHE A 27 -11.08 44.15 37.20
N ASP A 28 -10.36 43.20 37.77
CA ASP A 28 -8.91 43.16 37.78
C ASP A 28 -8.43 42.24 36.65
N VAL A 29 -7.24 42.51 36.12
CA VAL A 29 -6.60 41.68 35.09
C VAL A 29 -5.33 41.08 35.69
N ASP A 30 -5.38 39.79 36.04
CA ASP A 30 -4.22 39.05 36.52
C ASP A 30 -3.65 38.21 35.38
N SER A 31 -2.38 38.43 35.04
CA SER A 31 -1.68 37.66 34.00
C SER A 31 -2.41 37.63 32.65
N GLY A 32 -3.11 38.71 32.32
CA GLY A 32 -3.91 38.86 31.10
C GLY A 32 -5.30 38.24 31.15
N VAL A 33 -5.74 37.72 32.31
CA VAL A 33 -7.07 37.12 32.48
C VAL A 33 -7.96 38.06 33.32
N PRO A 34 -9.13 38.50 32.80
CA PRO A 34 -10.00 39.41 33.52
C PRO A 34 -10.90 38.66 34.53
N GLY A 35 -10.93 39.15 35.76
CA GLY A 35 -11.76 38.65 36.85
C GLY A 35 -12.52 39.78 37.54
N GLY A 36 -13.85 39.71 37.55
CA GLY A 36 -14.65 40.78 38.14
C GLY A 36 -16.15 40.58 38.08
N SER A 37 -16.89 41.69 38.17
CA SER A 37 -18.33 41.69 38.32
C SER A 37 -19.02 42.80 37.55
N VAL A 38 -20.30 42.57 37.24
CA VAL A 38 -21.20 43.54 36.65
C VAL A 38 -22.35 43.77 37.62
N THR A 39 -22.61 45.02 37.95
CA THR A 39 -23.69 45.42 38.87
C THR A 39 -24.58 46.49 38.26
N GLN A 40 -25.82 46.58 38.72
CA GLN A 40 -26.80 47.58 38.32
C GLN A 40 -27.18 48.42 39.54
N LYS A 41 -27.15 49.76 39.42
CA LYS A 41 -27.71 50.65 40.44
C LYS A 41 -29.23 50.71 40.26
N ALA A 42 -30.00 50.36 41.30
CA ALA A 42 -31.45 50.49 41.26
C ALA A 42 -31.87 51.97 41.43
N SER A 43 -32.63 52.51 40.47
CA SER A 43 -33.03 53.92 40.45
C SER A 43 -34.25 54.27 41.33
N ALA A 44 -34.83 53.30 42.05
CA ALA A 44 -36.07 53.52 42.83
C ALA A 44 -35.83 53.53 44.34
N GLY A 45 -35.81 54.74 44.94
CA GLY A 45 -36.08 54.93 46.37
C GLY A 45 -34.87 55.07 47.30
N GLY A 46 -33.98 56.04 47.06
CA GLY A 46 -33.16 56.69 48.10
C GLY A 46 -32.05 55.87 48.77
N THR A 47 -31.96 54.57 48.56
CA THR A 47 -30.81 53.74 48.95
C THR A 47 -30.21 53.16 47.68
N GLY A 48 -29.01 53.60 47.31
CA GLY A 48 -28.25 53.13 46.13
C GLY A 48 -27.86 51.65 46.24
N ARG A 49 -28.83 50.75 46.23
CA ARG A 49 -28.63 49.31 46.29
C ARG A 49 -28.13 48.85 44.93
N GLN A 50 -26.87 48.40 44.91
CA GLN A 50 -26.32 47.70 43.76
C GLN A 50 -26.86 46.26 43.71
N VAL A 51 -27.40 45.87 42.57
CA VAL A 51 -27.83 44.50 42.27
C VAL A 51 -26.75 43.87 41.41
N SER A 52 -26.15 42.77 41.86
CA SER A 52 -25.20 42.02 41.03
C SER A 52 -25.94 41.36 39.87
N LEU A 53 -25.48 41.62 38.65
CA LEU A 53 -25.96 40.99 37.42
C LEU A 53 -25.15 39.72 37.09
N GLY A 54 -23.91 39.64 37.56
CA GLY A 54 -23.07 38.45 37.42
C GLY A 54 -21.59 38.71 37.73
N THR A 55 -20.81 37.64 37.70
CA THR A 55 -19.35 37.65 37.87
C THR A 55 -18.70 36.82 36.76
N PHE A 56 -17.46 37.14 36.41
CA PHE A 56 -16.67 36.43 35.41
C PHE A 56 -15.22 36.26 35.87
N GLY A 57 -14.54 35.28 35.29
CA GLY A 57 -13.12 34.97 35.57
C GLY A 57 -12.36 34.49 34.34
N SER A 58 -12.81 34.90 33.15
CA SER A 58 -12.19 34.62 31.87
C SER A 58 -12.73 35.58 30.80
N ASP A 59 -11.99 35.74 29.70
CA ASP A 59 -12.44 36.53 28.55
C ASP A 59 -13.78 36.05 27.99
N ALA A 60 -13.96 34.73 27.85
CA ALA A 60 -15.21 34.14 27.37
C ALA A 60 -16.37 34.39 28.35
N GLY A 61 -16.09 34.35 29.66
CA GLY A 61 -17.08 34.68 30.69
C GLY A 61 -17.50 36.14 30.64
N PHE A 62 -16.54 37.06 30.46
CA PHE A 62 -16.80 38.49 30.29
C PHE A 62 -17.61 38.75 29.02
N GLU A 63 -17.19 38.18 27.88
CA GLU A 63 -17.89 38.30 26.60
C GLU A 63 -19.33 37.81 26.70
N SER A 64 -19.56 36.66 27.34
CA SER A 64 -20.90 36.10 27.52
C SER A 64 -21.77 36.98 28.41
N LEU A 65 -21.24 37.49 29.53
CA LEU A 65 -22.01 38.30 30.48
C LEU A 65 -22.36 39.67 29.88
N MET A 66 -21.37 40.35 29.28
CA MET A 66 -21.61 41.61 28.56
C MET A 66 -22.49 41.39 27.33
N GLY A 67 -22.34 40.25 26.66
CA GLY A 67 -23.19 39.83 25.55
C GLY A 67 -24.66 39.78 25.95
N ALA A 68 -24.98 39.04 27.01
CA ALA A 68 -26.34 38.92 27.52
C ALA A 68 -26.90 40.30 27.93
N LEU A 69 -26.12 41.08 28.69
CA LEU A 69 -26.54 42.39 29.16
C LEU A 69 -26.82 43.36 28.01
N MET A 70 -25.86 43.53 27.09
CA MET A 70 -25.93 44.57 26.06
C MET A 70 -26.93 44.21 24.97
N LEU A 71 -27.03 42.94 24.58
CA LEU A 71 -28.05 42.50 23.62
C LEU A 71 -29.45 42.70 24.18
N GLU A 72 -29.68 42.36 25.45
CA GLU A 72 -30.98 42.58 26.10
C GLU A 72 -31.32 44.07 26.21
N ARG A 73 -30.38 44.89 26.73
CA ARG A 73 -30.61 46.32 26.98
C ARG A 73 -30.84 47.10 25.69
N LEU A 74 -30.08 46.81 24.64
CA LEU A 74 -30.24 47.45 23.34
C LEU A 74 -31.30 46.77 22.47
N ARG A 75 -31.97 45.72 22.96
CA ARG A 75 -32.95 44.92 22.20
C ARG A 75 -32.41 44.46 20.85
N LEU A 76 -31.18 43.96 20.88
CA LEU A 76 -30.48 43.34 19.77
C LEU A 76 -30.58 41.81 19.89
N GLU A 77 -30.61 41.14 18.75
CA GLU A 77 -30.60 39.68 18.68
C GLU A 77 -29.22 39.18 18.20
N PRO A 78 -28.79 37.97 18.61
CA PRO A 78 -27.61 37.34 18.02
C PRO A 78 -27.75 37.21 16.50
N ILE A 79 -26.66 37.46 15.78
CA ILE A 79 -26.67 37.44 14.32
C ILE A 79 -26.40 36.02 13.85
N ALA A 80 -27.45 35.29 13.47
CA ALA A 80 -27.31 34.02 12.76
C ALA A 80 -26.83 34.25 11.32
N MET A 81 -25.74 33.61 10.94
CA MET A 81 -25.20 33.59 9.59
C MET A 81 -24.81 32.16 9.19
N TRP A 82 -25.12 31.80 7.95
CA TRP A 82 -24.56 30.60 7.34
C TRP A 82 -23.24 30.95 6.63
N SER A 83 -22.12 30.41 7.12
CA SER A 83 -20.79 30.61 6.55
C SER A 83 -19.99 29.31 6.62
N ASN A 84 -19.16 29.03 5.61
CA ASN A 84 -18.33 27.81 5.57
C ASN A 84 -19.10 26.49 5.84
N ASN A 85 -20.34 26.39 5.36
CA ASN A 85 -21.23 25.25 5.58
C ASN A 85 -21.57 24.98 7.06
N GLN A 86 -21.48 25.99 7.91
CA GLN A 86 -21.87 25.95 9.31
C GLN A 86 -22.68 27.20 9.68
N GLU A 87 -23.47 27.06 10.74
CA GLU A 87 -24.13 28.20 11.36
C GLU A 87 -23.14 28.86 12.32
N THR A 88 -22.87 30.14 12.09
CA THR A 88 -22.05 30.99 12.94
C THR A 88 -22.94 32.09 13.52
N SER A 89 -22.90 32.27 14.83
CA SER A 89 -23.61 33.35 15.51
C SER A 89 -22.63 34.43 15.97
N HIS A 90 -22.86 35.69 15.58
CA HIS A 90 -22.11 36.81 16.14
C HIS A 90 -22.89 37.42 17.32
N ALA A 91 -22.16 37.84 18.36
CA ALA A 91 -22.70 38.38 19.61
C ALA A 91 -22.32 39.87 19.78
N TRP A 92 -22.32 40.36 21.01
CA TRP A 92 -22.04 41.76 21.34
C TRP A 92 -20.74 42.33 20.74
N PRO A 93 -19.58 41.62 20.70
CA PRO A 93 -18.35 42.19 20.15
C PRO A 93 -18.49 42.70 18.71
N ALA A 94 -19.28 42.01 17.89
CA ALA A 94 -19.59 42.44 16.53
C ALA A 94 -20.33 43.79 16.51
N TYR A 95 -21.35 43.96 17.36
CA TYR A 95 -22.10 45.21 17.47
C TYR A 95 -21.27 46.33 18.10
N ALA A 96 -20.44 46.03 19.09
CA ALA A 96 -19.55 47.00 19.74
C ALA A 96 -18.60 47.67 18.73
N SER A 97 -18.21 46.96 17.66
CA SER A 97 -17.40 47.53 16.58
C SER A 97 -18.07 48.71 15.86
N ALA A 98 -19.40 48.81 15.89
CA ALA A 98 -20.15 49.91 15.28
C ALA A 98 -20.14 51.19 16.13
N LEU A 99 -19.71 51.09 17.40
CA LEU A 99 -19.56 52.23 18.30
C LEU A 99 -18.27 53.01 18.04
N ALA A 100 -17.36 52.50 17.21
CA ALA A 100 -16.05 53.10 16.99
C ALA A 100 -15.74 53.33 15.51
N VAL A 101 -15.18 54.50 15.20
CA VAL A 101 -14.59 54.82 13.90
C VAL A 101 -13.09 55.00 14.12
N HIS A 102 -12.29 54.14 13.50
CA HIS A 102 -10.85 54.25 13.51
C HIS A 102 -10.36 54.77 12.16
N ALA A 103 -9.44 55.74 12.18
CA ALA A 103 -8.89 56.31 10.96
C ALA A 103 -8.11 55.29 10.11
N ASP A 104 -7.53 54.26 10.73
CA ASP A 104 -6.81 53.17 10.06
C ASP A 104 -7.74 52.07 9.49
N ARG A 105 -9.04 52.10 9.83
CA ARG A 105 -10.06 51.11 9.41
C ARG A 105 -11.30 51.79 8.85
N LEU A 106 -11.16 52.33 7.64
CA LEU A 106 -12.21 53.08 6.97
C LEU A 106 -13.19 52.22 6.15
N ASP A 107 -12.87 50.97 5.86
CA ASP A 107 -13.74 50.03 5.15
C ASP A 107 -14.23 48.92 6.12
N PRO A 108 -15.53 48.55 6.12
CA PRO A 108 -16.64 49.11 5.36
C PRO A 108 -17.14 50.47 5.92
N VAL A 109 -18.10 51.09 5.23
CA VAL A 109 -18.68 52.39 5.61
C VAL A 109 -19.53 52.34 6.89
N VAL A 110 -20.12 51.18 7.23
CA VAL A 110 -20.85 50.97 8.49
C VAL A 110 -20.16 49.89 9.30
N GLY A 111 -19.72 50.24 10.52
CA GLY A 111 -18.93 49.37 11.38
C GLY A 111 -17.50 49.16 10.87
N ASN A 112 -16.80 48.18 11.45
CA ASN A 112 -15.39 47.87 11.12
C ASN A 112 -15.19 46.46 10.56
N GLU A 113 -16.26 45.68 10.40
CA GLU A 113 -16.23 44.32 9.88
C GLU A 113 -17.08 44.20 8.61
N GLY A 114 -16.43 43.87 7.48
CA GLY A 114 -17.07 43.80 6.15
C GLY A 114 -18.22 42.81 6.05
N VAL A 115 -18.17 41.70 6.80
CA VAL A 115 -19.16 40.61 6.75
C VAL A 115 -20.48 41.01 7.43
N LEU A 116 -20.44 42.05 8.28
CA LEU A 116 -21.57 42.44 9.12
C LEU A 116 -22.18 43.79 8.75
N GLY A 117 -21.72 44.49 7.72
CA GLY A 117 -22.22 45.83 7.37
C GLY A 117 -23.75 45.89 7.21
N THR A 118 -24.36 44.89 6.56
CA THR A 118 -25.83 44.77 6.42
C THR A 118 -26.54 44.60 7.77
N ARG A 119 -25.88 43.97 8.74
CA ARG A 119 -26.40 43.72 10.10
C ARG A 119 -26.14 44.91 11.02
N MET A 120 -25.00 45.57 10.89
CA MET A 120 -24.68 46.79 11.63
C MET A 120 -25.67 47.89 11.29
N LEU A 121 -26.06 48.02 10.02
CA LEU A 121 -27.12 48.93 9.58
C LEU A 121 -28.45 48.72 10.33
N GLN A 122 -28.72 47.51 10.83
CA GLN A 122 -29.94 47.18 11.59
C GLN A 122 -29.91 47.74 13.01
N MET A 123 -28.73 47.82 13.64
CA MET A 123 -28.57 48.48 14.94
C MET A 123 -28.97 49.95 14.87
N PHE A 124 -28.66 50.61 13.76
CA PHE A 124 -28.96 52.03 13.59
C PHE A 124 -30.38 52.30 13.11
N VAL A 125 -30.84 51.57 12.08
CA VAL A 125 -32.10 51.89 11.37
C VAL A 125 -33.30 51.11 11.92
N GLY A 126 -33.08 50.11 12.79
CA GLY A 126 -34.19 49.51 13.56
C GLY A 126 -35.17 48.69 12.73
N THR A 127 -34.70 47.92 11.76
CA THR A 127 -35.59 47.15 10.88
C THR A 127 -36.13 45.90 11.56
N SER A 128 -37.45 45.82 11.75
CA SER A 128 -38.12 44.74 12.48
C SER A 128 -37.96 43.34 11.86
N TRP A 129 -37.85 43.25 10.52
CA TRP A 129 -37.83 41.98 9.77
C TRP A 129 -36.45 41.39 9.53
N ALA A 130 -35.40 42.11 9.88
CA ALA A 130 -34.03 41.71 9.62
C ALA A 130 -33.62 40.40 10.31
N PRO A 131 -33.89 40.20 11.62
CA PRO A 131 -33.56 38.95 12.31
C PRO A 131 -34.36 37.76 11.77
N ALA A 132 -35.66 37.96 11.56
CA ALA A 132 -36.54 36.94 10.97
C ALA A 132 -36.04 36.46 9.60
N ARG A 133 -35.61 37.40 8.73
CA ARG A 133 -34.98 37.06 7.45
C ARG A 133 -33.66 36.30 7.63
N ALA A 134 -32.83 36.68 8.61
CA ALA A 134 -31.58 35.99 8.94
C ALA A 134 -31.81 34.51 9.21
N GLN A 135 -32.76 34.25 10.10
CA GLN A 135 -33.10 32.91 10.56
C GLN A 135 -33.71 32.10 9.41
N ALA A 136 -34.62 32.68 8.63
CA ALA A 136 -35.20 32.03 7.46
C ALA A 136 -34.14 31.67 6.41
N ALA A 137 -33.26 32.60 6.04
CA ALA A 137 -32.19 32.37 5.06
C ALA A 137 -31.14 31.36 5.55
N THR A 138 -30.79 31.39 6.84
CA THR A 138 -29.84 30.45 7.46
C THR A 138 -30.43 29.05 7.52
N ALA A 139 -31.67 28.91 8.00
CA ALA A 139 -32.38 27.64 8.02
C ALA A 139 -32.58 27.07 6.61
N LEU A 140 -32.90 27.91 5.61
CA LEU A 140 -33.01 27.51 4.21
C LEU A 140 -31.69 26.95 3.68
N SER A 141 -30.59 27.64 3.94
CA SER A 141 -29.24 27.23 3.52
C SER A 141 -28.84 25.91 4.18
N ALA A 142 -29.11 25.74 5.47
CA ALA A 142 -28.84 24.51 6.22
C ALA A 142 -29.58 23.30 5.62
N VAL A 143 -30.88 23.45 5.31
CA VAL A 143 -31.69 22.36 4.73
C VAL A 143 -31.26 22.04 3.30
N LYS A 144 -30.96 23.06 2.48
CA LYS A 144 -30.43 22.85 1.11
C LYS A 144 -29.09 22.12 1.14
N PHE A 145 -28.19 22.51 2.04
CA PHE A 145 -26.90 21.85 2.23
C PHE A 145 -27.06 20.39 2.69
N ALA A 146 -27.96 20.12 3.64
CA ALA A 146 -28.25 18.75 4.07
C ALA A 146 -28.76 17.87 2.91
N ARG A 147 -29.63 18.41 2.05
CA ARG A 147 -30.13 17.72 0.85
C ARG A 147 -29.02 17.42 -0.15
N GLU A 148 -28.17 18.40 -0.44
CA GLU A 148 -27.02 18.22 -1.33
C GLU A 148 -26.03 17.19 -0.78
N ARG A 149 -25.70 17.26 0.51
CA ARG A 149 -24.84 16.29 1.19
C ARG A 149 -25.42 14.87 1.12
N SER A 150 -26.72 14.71 1.34
CA SER A 150 -27.37 13.41 1.23
C SER A 150 -27.33 12.88 -0.20
N ARG A 151 -27.60 13.73 -1.21
CA ARG A 151 -27.50 13.34 -2.63
C ARG A 151 -26.07 12.98 -3.03
N ALA A 152 -25.08 13.74 -2.56
CA ALA A 152 -23.67 13.47 -2.82
C ALA A 152 -23.25 12.13 -2.21
N LYS A 153 -23.66 11.83 -0.97
CA LYS A 153 -23.41 10.54 -0.30
C LYS A 153 -24.04 9.37 -1.08
N ALA A 154 -25.29 9.51 -1.51
CA ALA A 154 -25.97 8.49 -2.32
C ALA A 154 -25.25 8.25 -3.66
N ARG A 155 -24.86 9.33 -4.37
CA ARG A 155 -24.09 9.23 -5.63
C ARG A 155 -22.73 8.56 -5.43
N ALA A 156 -21.98 8.94 -4.39
CA ALA A 156 -20.69 8.33 -4.08
C ALA A 156 -20.82 6.84 -3.74
N ALA A 157 -21.85 6.46 -2.98
CA ALA A 157 -22.15 5.05 -2.69
C ALA A 157 -22.51 4.27 -3.96
N ALA A 158 -23.33 4.84 -4.86
CA ALA A 158 -23.69 4.22 -6.13
C ALA A 158 -22.45 4.02 -7.04
N GLN A 159 -21.59 5.03 -7.16
CA GLN A 159 -20.35 4.92 -7.93
C GLN A 159 -19.38 3.87 -7.35
N ALA A 160 -19.25 3.82 -6.02
CA ALA A 160 -18.42 2.82 -5.37
C ALA A 160 -18.96 1.40 -5.59
N ALA A 161 -20.28 1.22 -5.51
CA ALA A 161 -20.95 -0.03 -5.82
C ALA A 161 -20.74 -0.47 -7.27
N GLU A 162 -20.92 0.45 -8.23
CA GLU A 162 -20.68 0.20 -9.65
C GLU A 162 -19.23 -0.21 -9.93
N ALA A 163 -18.26 0.49 -9.31
CA ALA A 163 -16.84 0.15 -9.44
C ALA A 163 -16.51 -1.24 -8.86
N LEU A 164 -17.10 -1.61 -7.71
CA LEU A 164 -16.92 -2.92 -7.10
C LEU A 164 -17.50 -4.04 -7.98
N ILE A 165 -18.70 -3.83 -8.54
CA ILE A 165 -19.35 -4.77 -9.46
C ILE A 165 -18.51 -4.89 -10.73
N GLY A 166 -18.10 -3.79 -11.36
CA GLY A 166 -17.28 -3.82 -12.56
C GLY A 166 -15.93 -4.52 -12.36
N ALA A 167 -15.29 -4.34 -11.20
CA ALA A 167 -14.06 -5.08 -10.87
C ALA A 167 -14.31 -6.59 -10.67
N ALA A 168 -15.46 -6.97 -10.11
CA ALA A 168 -15.85 -8.37 -9.99
C ALA A 168 -16.18 -9.00 -11.35
N GLU A 169 -16.87 -8.28 -12.23
CA GLU A 169 -17.15 -8.71 -13.61
C GLU A 169 -15.85 -8.92 -14.41
N ALA A 170 -14.87 -8.02 -14.28
CA ALA A 170 -13.57 -8.18 -14.91
C ALA A 170 -12.82 -9.44 -14.42
N ARG A 171 -12.94 -9.78 -13.12
CA ARG A 171 -12.35 -11.02 -12.58
C ARG A 171 -13.04 -12.27 -13.13
N VAL A 172 -14.36 -12.24 -13.27
CA VAL A 172 -15.12 -13.33 -13.90
C VAL A 172 -14.67 -13.50 -15.35
N ALA A 173 -14.60 -12.42 -16.13
CA ALA A 173 -14.15 -12.46 -17.52
C ALA A 173 -12.74 -13.05 -17.65
N ALA A 174 -11.79 -12.59 -16.83
CA ALA A 174 -10.42 -13.13 -16.83
C ALA A 174 -10.38 -14.63 -16.45
N ALA A 175 -11.19 -15.06 -15.48
CA ALA A 175 -11.28 -16.48 -15.12
C ALA A 175 -11.92 -17.33 -16.23
N GLN A 176 -12.91 -16.79 -16.95
CA GLN A 176 -13.53 -17.43 -18.11
C GLN A 176 -12.52 -17.63 -19.24
N GLU A 177 -11.69 -16.63 -19.55
CA GLU A 177 -10.63 -16.76 -20.55
C GLU A 177 -9.63 -17.87 -20.21
N VAL A 178 -9.24 -17.98 -18.93
CA VAL A 178 -8.34 -19.05 -18.47
C VAL A 178 -9.00 -20.43 -18.66
N VAL A 179 -10.26 -20.60 -18.28
CA VAL A 179 -10.99 -21.86 -18.49
C VAL A 179 -11.12 -22.19 -19.97
N ALA A 180 -11.41 -21.20 -20.82
CA ALA A 180 -11.55 -21.36 -22.26
C ALA A 180 -10.23 -21.77 -22.96
N SER A 181 -9.08 -21.53 -22.34
CA SER A 181 -7.77 -21.93 -22.88
C SER A 181 -7.47 -23.44 -22.76
N PHE A 182 -8.27 -24.19 -21.98
CA PHE A 182 -8.11 -25.64 -21.84
C PHE A 182 -8.96 -26.39 -22.88
N ASP A 183 -8.33 -27.31 -23.60
CA ASP A 183 -9.06 -28.25 -24.46
C ASP A 183 -9.76 -29.29 -23.57
N GLY A 184 -11.07 -29.48 -23.73
CA GLY A 184 -11.95 -30.28 -22.86
C GLY A 184 -11.71 -31.81 -22.84
N ALA A 185 -10.51 -32.27 -23.18
CA ALA A 185 -10.14 -33.68 -23.12
C ALA A 185 -9.98 -34.11 -21.65
N LYS A 186 -10.91 -34.93 -21.16
CA LYS A 186 -10.82 -35.53 -19.83
C LYS A 186 -9.76 -36.63 -19.83
N PRO A 187 -8.80 -36.63 -18.90
CA PRO A 187 -7.86 -37.74 -18.78
C PRO A 187 -8.59 -38.98 -18.28
N ASP A 188 -8.26 -40.11 -18.89
CA ASP A 188 -8.69 -41.43 -18.45
C ASP A 188 -7.73 -41.92 -17.36
N VAL A 189 -8.20 -41.90 -16.11
CA VAL A 189 -7.43 -42.29 -14.93
C VAL A 189 -7.10 -43.77 -14.94
N ASP A 190 -8.01 -44.62 -15.42
CA ASP A 190 -7.81 -46.08 -15.47
C ASP A 190 -6.78 -46.45 -16.53
N ALA A 191 -6.81 -45.77 -17.68
CA ALA A 191 -5.78 -45.92 -18.71
C ALA A 191 -4.39 -45.49 -18.19
N MET A 192 -4.31 -44.41 -17.41
CA MET A 192 -3.03 -43.94 -16.83
C MET A 192 -2.48 -44.89 -15.76
N LEU A 193 -3.33 -45.37 -14.84
CA LEU A 193 -2.93 -46.38 -13.85
C LEU A 193 -2.42 -47.65 -14.54
N SER A 194 -3.08 -48.05 -15.63
CA SER A 194 -2.65 -49.18 -16.46
C SER A 194 -1.29 -48.93 -17.13
N LEU A 195 -1.04 -47.72 -17.65
CA LEU A 195 0.26 -47.35 -18.23
C LEU A 195 1.38 -47.30 -17.19
N ALA A 196 1.11 -46.82 -15.98
CA ALA A 196 2.07 -46.80 -14.87
C ALA A 196 2.39 -48.20 -14.35
N ALA A 197 1.37 -49.07 -14.23
CA ALA A 197 1.55 -50.48 -13.90
C ALA A 197 2.40 -51.18 -14.98
N ALA A 198 2.05 -51.00 -16.25
CA ALA A 198 2.84 -51.55 -17.36
C ALA A 198 4.30 -51.09 -17.34
N ALA A 199 4.57 -49.80 -17.07
CA ALA A 199 5.95 -49.31 -16.94
C ALA A 199 6.73 -49.98 -15.80
N THR A 200 6.06 -50.27 -14.68
CA THR A 200 6.64 -50.95 -13.51
C THR A 200 6.91 -52.43 -13.82
N ASP A 201 5.95 -53.11 -14.46
CA ASP A 201 6.08 -54.51 -14.87
C ASP A 201 7.24 -54.68 -15.86
N ARG A 202 7.33 -53.81 -16.88
CA ARG A 202 8.44 -53.83 -17.86
C ARG A 202 9.79 -53.49 -17.24
N ALA A 203 9.82 -52.63 -16.23
CA ALA A 203 11.06 -52.35 -15.50
C ALA A 203 11.52 -53.58 -14.69
N THR A 204 10.59 -54.31 -14.09
CA THR A 204 10.86 -55.55 -13.36
C THR A 204 11.36 -56.66 -14.30
N GLU A 205 10.70 -56.83 -15.44
CA GLU A 205 11.09 -57.77 -16.51
C GLU A 205 12.53 -57.50 -17.00
N ALA A 206 12.85 -56.24 -17.32
CA ALA A 206 14.20 -55.87 -17.75
C ALA A 206 15.25 -56.10 -16.67
N GLN A 207 14.92 -55.83 -15.40
CA GLN A 207 15.83 -56.06 -14.27
C GLN A 207 16.10 -57.57 -14.06
N GLU A 208 15.08 -58.41 -14.16
CA GLU A 208 15.22 -59.87 -14.04
C GLU A 208 16.12 -60.42 -15.17
N LEU A 209 15.88 -60.00 -16.41
CA LEU A 209 16.72 -60.38 -17.55
C LEU A 209 18.16 -59.86 -17.41
N SER A 210 18.36 -58.67 -16.85
CA SER A 210 19.70 -58.14 -16.57
C SER A 210 20.47 -59.03 -15.59
N LEU A 211 19.80 -59.48 -14.52
CA LEU A 211 20.40 -60.40 -13.53
C LEU A 211 20.71 -61.77 -14.16
N ARG A 212 19.79 -62.34 -14.94
CA ARG A 212 20.01 -63.61 -15.65
C ARG A 212 21.19 -63.51 -16.62
N LEU A 213 21.26 -62.42 -17.39
CA LEU A 213 22.36 -62.16 -18.31
C LEU A 213 23.70 -62.03 -17.58
N PHE A 214 23.73 -61.35 -16.43
CA PHE A 214 24.92 -61.25 -15.59
C PHE A 214 25.39 -62.64 -15.11
N THR A 215 24.48 -63.48 -14.62
CA THR A 215 24.78 -64.85 -14.21
C THR A 215 25.28 -65.70 -15.39
N ALA A 216 24.62 -65.62 -16.55
CA ALA A 216 25.00 -66.37 -17.75
C ALA A 216 26.41 -65.98 -18.23
N ARG A 217 26.72 -64.67 -18.28
CA ARG A 217 28.07 -64.17 -18.64
C ARG A 217 29.14 -64.67 -17.66
N THR A 218 28.82 -64.70 -16.37
CA THR A 218 29.74 -65.20 -15.35
C THR A 218 30.01 -66.70 -15.53
N SER A 219 28.96 -67.48 -15.82
CA SER A 219 29.07 -68.91 -16.12
C SER A 219 29.87 -69.17 -17.40
N ALA A 220 29.59 -68.43 -18.48
CA ALA A 220 30.31 -68.55 -19.74
C ALA A 220 31.80 -68.26 -19.55
N ALA A 221 32.16 -67.23 -18.78
CA ALA A 221 33.55 -66.92 -18.46
C ALA A 221 34.25 -68.06 -17.70
N GLN A 222 33.56 -68.71 -16.75
CA GLN A 222 34.10 -69.86 -16.01
C GLN A 222 34.36 -71.06 -16.91
N VAL A 223 33.43 -71.38 -17.82
CA VAL A 223 33.61 -72.48 -18.78
C VAL A 223 34.77 -72.19 -19.73
N HIS A 224 34.90 -70.95 -20.21
CA HIS A 224 36.02 -70.52 -21.03
C HIS A 224 37.37 -70.66 -20.32
N ASP A 225 37.44 -70.33 -19.02
CA ASP A 225 38.66 -70.47 -18.25
C ASP A 225 39.02 -71.94 -18.02
N GLN A 226 38.04 -72.82 -17.82
CA GLN A 226 38.23 -74.27 -17.74
C GLN A 226 38.72 -74.85 -19.08
N LEU A 227 38.10 -74.44 -20.20
CA LEU A 227 38.53 -74.81 -21.55
C LEU A 227 39.99 -74.41 -21.81
N ARG A 228 40.36 -73.17 -21.48
CA ARG A 228 41.76 -72.69 -21.60
C ARG A 228 42.72 -73.44 -20.69
N ALA A 229 42.27 -73.88 -19.50
CA ALA A 229 43.10 -74.68 -18.60
C ALA A 229 43.33 -76.09 -19.17
N GLU A 230 42.30 -76.72 -19.74
CA GLU A 230 42.41 -78.05 -20.34
C GLU A 230 43.24 -78.03 -21.63
N GLN A 231 43.05 -77.02 -22.49
CA GLN A 231 43.89 -76.78 -23.66
C GLN A 231 45.37 -76.67 -23.28
N ARG A 232 45.69 -75.91 -22.22
CA ARG A 232 47.06 -75.81 -21.70
C ARG A 232 47.58 -77.13 -21.16
N ARG A 233 46.75 -77.91 -20.46
CA ARG A 233 47.13 -79.24 -19.95
C ARG A 233 47.46 -80.20 -21.09
N ARG A 234 46.58 -80.29 -22.09
CA ARG A 234 46.78 -81.17 -23.27
C ARG A 234 48.02 -80.74 -24.07
N ASN A 235 48.17 -79.44 -24.34
CA ASN A 235 49.37 -78.93 -25.01
C ASN A 235 50.64 -79.23 -24.19
N GLY A 236 50.60 -79.04 -22.87
CA GLY A 236 51.73 -79.38 -21.99
C GLY A 236 52.09 -80.87 -22.02
N ALA A 237 51.09 -81.76 -22.02
CA ALA A 237 51.33 -83.20 -22.15
C ALA A 237 51.96 -83.56 -23.50
N ILE A 238 51.48 -82.95 -24.59
CA ILE A 238 52.02 -83.12 -25.93
C ILE A 238 53.47 -82.58 -26.03
N GLU A 239 53.74 -81.40 -25.46
CA GLU A 239 55.06 -80.79 -25.40
C GLU A 239 56.04 -81.64 -24.57
N ASP A 240 55.60 -82.14 -23.41
CA ASP A 240 56.40 -83.02 -22.54
C ASP A 240 56.73 -84.35 -23.25
N ALA A 241 55.75 -84.96 -23.93
CA ALA A 241 55.98 -86.19 -24.70
C ALA A 241 56.97 -85.97 -25.85
N LEU A 242 56.84 -84.86 -26.59
CA LEU A 242 57.80 -84.48 -27.63
C LEU A 242 59.20 -84.23 -27.07
N ALA A 243 59.28 -83.49 -25.97
CA ALA A 243 60.54 -83.17 -25.33
C ALA A 243 61.23 -84.46 -24.89
N ARG A 244 60.50 -85.37 -24.23
CA ARG A 244 61.02 -86.69 -23.83
C ARG A 244 61.58 -87.44 -25.03
N ARG A 245 60.83 -87.56 -26.12
CA ARG A 245 61.32 -88.22 -27.34
C ARG A 245 62.56 -87.55 -27.92
N PHE A 246 62.55 -86.22 -28.03
CA PHE A 246 63.69 -85.45 -28.54
C PHE A 246 64.95 -85.67 -27.69
N PHE A 247 64.83 -85.64 -26.36
CA PHE A 247 65.95 -85.89 -25.45
C PHE A 247 66.45 -87.33 -25.52
N ASN A 248 65.55 -88.31 -25.66
CA ASN A 248 65.90 -89.73 -25.79
C ASN A 248 66.57 -90.07 -27.13
N ALA A 249 66.31 -89.32 -28.20
CA ALA A 249 66.94 -89.51 -29.50
C ALA A 249 68.33 -88.87 -29.62
N MET A 250 68.78 -88.11 -28.61
CA MET A 250 70.07 -87.44 -28.64
C MET A 250 71.19 -88.31 -28.09
N THR A 251 72.35 -88.28 -28.75
CA THR A 251 73.61 -88.85 -28.26
C THR A 251 74.52 -87.71 -27.79
N PRO A 252 74.38 -87.24 -26.54
CA PRO A 252 75.09 -86.05 -26.06
C PRO A 252 76.61 -86.25 -26.05
N THR A 253 77.35 -85.31 -26.62
CA THR A 253 78.82 -85.26 -26.52
C THR A 253 79.30 -84.52 -25.27
N VAL A 254 78.43 -83.71 -24.69
CA VAL A 254 78.60 -83.01 -23.41
C VAL A 254 77.31 -83.14 -22.59
N CYS A 255 77.40 -83.14 -21.27
CA CYS A 255 76.25 -83.20 -20.39
C CYS A 255 75.39 -81.93 -20.52
N PRO A 256 74.09 -82.02 -20.81
CA PRO A 256 73.22 -80.85 -21.01
C PRO A 256 73.00 -80.00 -19.74
N ARG A 257 73.34 -80.52 -18.56
CA ARG A 257 73.19 -79.78 -17.28
C ARG A 257 74.40 -78.94 -16.90
N CYS A 258 75.61 -79.47 -17.09
CA CYS A 258 76.85 -78.82 -16.64
C CYS A 258 77.88 -78.62 -17.76
N SER A 259 77.57 -79.05 -18.98
CA SER A 259 78.41 -78.95 -20.19
C SER A 259 79.75 -79.69 -20.12
N ALA A 260 79.95 -80.57 -19.12
CA ALA A 260 81.13 -81.43 -19.05
C ALA A 260 81.13 -82.47 -20.18
N ALA A 261 82.30 -82.80 -20.74
CA ALA A 261 82.42 -83.79 -21.82
C ALA A 261 82.00 -85.20 -21.35
N VAL A 262 81.18 -85.87 -22.14
CA VAL A 262 80.83 -87.29 -21.93
C VAL A 262 81.93 -88.13 -22.57
N THR A 263 82.63 -88.93 -21.77
CA THR A 263 83.75 -89.74 -22.25
C THR A 263 83.28 -90.83 -23.21
N GLN A 264 84.16 -91.26 -24.12
CA GLN A 264 83.82 -92.30 -25.10
C GLN A 264 83.40 -93.60 -24.39
N ASP A 265 84.13 -94.01 -23.34
CA ASP A 265 83.81 -95.18 -22.53
C ASP A 265 82.38 -95.17 -21.95
N ARG A 266 81.87 -93.99 -21.56
CA ARG A 266 80.51 -93.84 -21.03
C ARG A 266 79.43 -93.92 -22.12
N ARG A 267 79.74 -93.49 -23.35
CA ARG A 267 78.82 -93.64 -24.49
C ARG A 267 78.76 -95.09 -24.97
N ASP A 268 79.90 -95.75 -25.02
CA ASP A 268 79.98 -97.15 -25.43
C ASP A 268 79.29 -98.07 -24.40
N ALA A 269 79.35 -97.72 -23.10
CA ALA A 269 78.61 -98.40 -22.04
C ALA A 269 77.08 -98.34 -22.20
N GLU A 270 76.53 -97.28 -22.81
CA GLU A 270 75.09 -97.20 -23.08
C GLU A 270 74.64 -98.26 -24.10
N GLY A 271 75.44 -98.49 -25.14
CA GLY A 271 75.17 -99.52 -26.15
C GLY A 271 75.48 -100.95 -25.71
N HIS A 272 76.57 -101.15 -24.95
CA HIS A 272 77.06 -102.50 -24.60
C HIS A 272 76.63 -103.01 -23.23
N HIS A 273 76.46 -102.12 -22.27
CA HIS A 273 76.14 -102.46 -20.87
C HIS A 273 74.80 -101.90 -20.42
N HIS A 274 74.12 -101.15 -21.29
CA HIS A 274 72.81 -100.56 -21.02
C HIS A 274 72.84 -99.60 -19.83
N GLU A 275 73.91 -98.82 -19.69
CA GLU A 275 74.04 -97.78 -18.67
C GLU A 275 73.98 -96.39 -19.31
N CYS A 276 73.13 -95.48 -18.82
CA CYS A 276 72.99 -94.14 -19.38
C CYS A 276 74.33 -93.40 -19.46
N SER A 277 74.69 -92.89 -20.63
CA SER A 277 75.97 -92.21 -20.84
C SER A 277 76.18 -90.94 -19.99
N LEU A 278 75.10 -90.37 -19.45
CA LEU A 278 75.14 -89.18 -18.60
C LEU A 278 75.27 -89.50 -17.10
N CYS A 279 74.40 -90.36 -16.56
CA CYS A 279 74.31 -90.63 -15.13
C CYS A 279 74.72 -92.05 -14.71
N SER A 280 75.02 -92.93 -15.67
CA SER A 280 75.36 -94.35 -15.46
C SER A 280 74.25 -95.16 -14.78
N SER A 281 73.01 -94.66 -14.76
CA SER A 281 71.85 -95.44 -14.32
C SER A 281 71.56 -96.57 -15.33
N PRO A 282 71.19 -97.77 -14.87
CA PRO A 282 70.83 -98.86 -15.76
C PRO A 282 69.58 -98.50 -16.55
N LEU A 283 69.57 -98.81 -17.84
CA LEU A 283 68.50 -98.55 -18.80
C LEU A 283 67.76 -99.83 -19.12
N ASP A 284 66.45 -99.73 -19.19
CA ASP A 284 65.55 -100.82 -19.59
C ASP A 284 65.30 -100.75 -21.10
N LEU A 285 66.01 -101.58 -21.87
CA LEU A 285 65.87 -101.64 -23.33
C LEU A 285 64.68 -102.47 -23.81
N ASP A 286 64.12 -103.34 -22.97
CA ASP A 286 62.94 -104.13 -23.34
C ASP A 286 61.68 -103.25 -23.42
N ALA A 287 61.70 -102.09 -22.76
CA ALA A 287 60.69 -101.04 -22.87
C ALA A 287 60.83 -100.15 -24.13
N PHE A 288 61.87 -100.35 -24.96
CA PHE A 288 62.22 -99.50 -26.11
C PHE A 288 61.40 -99.83 -27.38
N ALA A 289 60.08 -99.96 -27.27
CA ALA A 289 59.22 -100.21 -28.43
C ALA A 289 58.75 -98.92 -29.12
N VAL A 290 58.76 -97.78 -28.42
CA VAL A 290 58.18 -96.50 -28.90
C VAL A 290 59.14 -95.31 -28.74
N SER A 291 60.45 -95.53 -28.94
CA SER A 291 61.48 -94.47 -28.95
C SER A 291 61.67 -93.69 -27.63
N VAL A 292 61.53 -94.35 -26.48
CA VAL A 292 61.77 -93.76 -25.15
C VAL A 292 62.61 -94.73 -24.31
N LEU A 293 63.74 -94.25 -23.78
CA LEU A 293 64.58 -94.98 -22.81
C LEU A 293 64.16 -94.57 -21.40
N VAL A 294 63.96 -95.56 -20.54
CA VAL A 294 63.60 -95.35 -19.13
C VAL A 294 64.59 -96.10 -18.25
N ALA A 295 64.99 -95.49 -17.14
CA ALA A 295 65.90 -96.12 -16.18
C ALA A 295 65.21 -97.25 -15.43
N SER A 296 65.92 -98.35 -15.21
CA SER A 296 65.39 -99.60 -14.62
C SER A 296 65.07 -99.47 -13.12
N ASP A 297 65.52 -98.39 -12.47
CA ASP A 297 65.32 -98.09 -11.05
C ASP A 297 63.99 -97.36 -10.76
N ILE A 298 63.29 -96.91 -11.79
CA ILE A 298 61.94 -96.34 -11.67
C ILE A 298 60.94 -97.46 -11.34
N PRO A 299 59.92 -97.25 -10.47
CA PRO A 299 58.90 -98.25 -10.19
C PRO A 299 58.17 -98.71 -11.45
N VAL A 300 57.84 -100.01 -11.55
CA VAL A 300 57.25 -100.63 -12.75
C VAL A 300 55.97 -99.92 -13.21
N GLY A 301 55.10 -99.51 -12.28
CA GLY A 301 53.89 -98.74 -12.60
C GLY A 301 54.20 -97.37 -13.24
N ALA A 302 55.20 -96.66 -12.70
CA ALA A 302 55.63 -95.37 -13.24
C ALA A 302 56.36 -95.51 -14.60
N ARG A 303 57.04 -96.64 -14.85
CA ARG A 303 57.60 -96.94 -16.18
C ARG A 303 56.50 -97.15 -17.22
N GLY A 304 55.48 -97.93 -16.89
CA GLY A 304 54.33 -98.16 -17.77
C GLY A 304 53.61 -96.86 -18.15
N GLU A 305 53.39 -95.97 -17.17
CA GLU A 305 52.77 -94.66 -17.39
C GLU A 305 53.62 -93.74 -18.27
N LEU A 306 54.95 -93.73 -18.10
CA LEU A 306 55.85 -92.89 -18.90
C LEU A 306 55.89 -93.33 -20.37
N VAL A 307 55.89 -94.64 -20.62
CA VAL A 307 55.90 -95.23 -21.97
C VAL A 307 54.54 -95.03 -22.64
N ALA A 308 53.45 -95.30 -21.93
CA ALA A 308 52.08 -95.08 -22.42
C ALA A 308 51.84 -93.61 -22.80
N ALA A 309 52.23 -92.66 -21.94
CA ALA A 309 52.04 -91.23 -22.20
C ALA A 309 52.74 -90.73 -23.49
N THR A 310 53.90 -91.30 -23.84
CA THR A 310 54.60 -90.98 -25.11
C THR A 310 54.01 -91.69 -26.32
N ALA A 311 53.51 -92.92 -26.15
CA ALA A 311 52.84 -93.66 -27.21
C ALA A 311 51.47 -93.05 -27.55
N ASP A 312 50.71 -92.67 -26.53
CA ASP A 312 49.41 -92.01 -26.66
C ASP A 312 49.54 -90.65 -27.38
N ALA A 313 50.57 -89.86 -27.05
CA ALA A 313 50.86 -88.60 -27.72
C ALA A 313 51.32 -88.75 -29.19
N GLU A 314 51.85 -89.92 -29.58
CA GLU A 314 52.22 -90.25 -30.96
C GLU A 314 51.01 -90.73 -31.77
N ALA A 315 50.12 -91.52 -31.14
CA ALA A 315 48.83 -91.90 -31.70
C ALA A 315 47.94 -90.68 -31.94
N GLU A 316 47.88 -89.73 -31.01
CA GLU A 316 47.13 -88.47 -31.14
C GLU A 316 47.65 -87.56 -32.28
N ARG A 317 48.96 -87.59 -32.55
CA ARG A 317 49.60 -86.72 -33.56
C ARG A 317 49.52 -87.30 -34.97
N THR A 318 49.58 -88.62 -35.11
CA THR A 318 49.58 -89.32 -36.40
C THR A 318 48.21 -89.84 -36.81
N GLY A 319 47.25 -89.89 -35.87
CA GLY A 319 45.91 -90.44 -36.08
C GLY A 319 45.91 -91.97 -36.26
N ILE A 320 46.99 -92.66 -35.87
CA ILE A 320 47.15 -94.11 -36.04
C ILE A 320 47.42 -94.74 -34.67
N THR A 321 46.51 -95.59 -34.19
CA THR A 321 46.70 -96.41 -32.99
C THR A 321 47.69 -97.53 -33.30
N ALA A 322 48.83 -97.56 -32.61
CA ALA A 322 49.77 -98.67 -32.70
C ALA A 322 49.25 -99.84 -31.84
N ASP A 323 48.88 -100.93 -32.50
CA ASP A 323 48.49 -102.22 -31.89
C ASP A 323 49.69 -102.82 -31.15
N VAL A 324 49.66 -102.80 -29.81
CA VAL A 324 50.61 -103.53 -28.96
C VAL A 324 49.85 -104.69 -28.34
N SER A 325 50.12 -105.87 -28.88
CA SER A 325 49.43 -107.14 -28.65
C SER A 325 49.47 -107.64 -27.20
N GLY A 326 48.29 -108.05 -26.70
CA GLY A 326 48.13 -109.31 -25.96
C GLY A 326 47.94 -109.22 -24.44
N GLN A 327 46.71 -109.00 -23.98
CA GLN A 327 46.09 -109.72 -22.86
C GLN A 327 44.62 -109.29 -22.67
N ASP A 328 43.75 -110.27 -22.41
CA ASP A 328 42.31 -110.14 -22.25
C ASP A 328 41.91 -109.03 -21.25
N VAL A 329 41.28 -107.97 -21.74
CA VAL A 329 40.47 -107.04 -20.94
C VAL A 329 39.17 -106.80 -21.69
N GLU A 330 38.07 -107.17 -21.04
CA GLU A 330 36.70 -106.89 -21.47
C GLU A 330 36.55 -105.40 -21.78
N GLU A 331 36.38 -105.06 -23.06
CA GLU A 331 36.15 -103.70 -23.53
C GLU A 331 34.72 -103.29 -23.14
N TYR A 332 34.64 -102.59 -22.01
CA TYR A 332 33.47 -101.80 -21.61
C TYR A 332 33.29 -100.69 -22.65
N ASP A 333 32.33 -100.90 -23.55
CA ASP A 333 31.78 -99.90 -24.48
C ASP A 333 31.11 -98.78 -23.65
N GLY A 334 31.89 -97.75 -23.34
CA GLY A 334 31.45 -96.57 -22.62
C GLY A 334 32.14 -95.36 -23.21
N ASP A 335 31.42 -94.67 -24.11
CA ASP A 335 31.71 -93.35 -24.69
C ASP A 335 32.57 -92.46 -23.75
N VAL A 336 33.89 -92.53 -23.87
CA VAL A 336 34.80 -91.58 -23.22
C VAL A 336 34.80 -90.33 -24.09
N VAL A 337 33.87 -89.42 -23.84
CA VAL A 337 33.86 -88.11 -24.49
C VAL A 337 35.17 -87.39 -24.15
N ASP A 338 35.93 -86.99 -25.18
CA ASP A 338 37.13 -86.17 -25.02
C ASP A 338 36.78 -84.91 -24.22
N ALA A 339 37.39 -84.75 -23.04
CA ALA A 339 37.11 -83.65 -22.12
C ALA A 339 37.29 -82.27 -22.78
N LEU A 340 38.18 -82.15 -23.77
CA LEU A 340 38.35 -80.92 -24.53
C LEU A 340 37.15 -80.64 -25.44
N VAL A 341 36.62 -81.67 -26.11
CA VAL A 341 35.44 -81.57 -26.98
C VAL A 341 34.21 -81.22 -26.15
N ALA A 342 34.05 -81.84 -24.98
CA ALA A 342 32.96 -81.52 -24.05
C ALA A 342 33.03 -80.06 -23.54
N LEU A 343 34.23 -79.56 -23.19
CA LEU A 343 34.41 -78.18 -22.75
C LEU A 343 34.22 -77.17 -23.89
N GLN A 344 34.59 -77.51 -25.13
CA GLN A 344 34.34 -76.65 -26.29
C GLN A 344 32.84 -76.54 -26.57
N GLN A 345 32.12 -77.66 -26.56
CA GLN A 345 30.66 -77.67 -26.70
C GLN A 345 29.98 -76.87 -25.58
N ALA A 346 30.42 -77.05 -24.33
CA ALA A 346 29.89 -76.28 -23.21
C ALA A 346 30.17 -74.77 -23.32
N ALA A 347 31.30 -74.37 -23.91
CA ALA A 347 31.62 -72.96 -24.15
C ALA A 347 30.72 -72.37 -25.25
N ASP A 348 30.54 -73.09 -26.36
CA ASP A 348 29.68 -72.69 -27.46
C ASP A 348 28.21 -72.58 -27.01
N ASP A 349 27.74 -73.54 -26.21
CA ASP A 349 26.39 -73.53 -25.61
C ASP A 349 26.23 -72.34 -24.63
N ALA A 350 27.23 -72.06 -23.80
CA ALA A 350 27.19 -70.94 -22.87
C ALA A 350 27.16 -69.59 -23.60
N ASP A 351 27.91 -69.44 -24.70
CA ASP A 351 27.89 -68.24 -25.54
C ASP A 351 26.55 -68.08 -26.27
N ALA A 352 25.97 -69.17 -26.77
CA ALA A 352 24.65 -69.16 -27.37
C ALA A 352 23.57 -68.69 -26.37
N VAL A 353 23.64 -69.15 -25.11
CA VAL A 353 22.76 -68.70 -24.03
C VAL A 353 22.95 -67.21 -23.72
N VAL A 354 24.20 -66.73 -23.65
CA VAL A 354 24.49 -65.30 -23.42
C VAL A 354 23.92 -64.45 -24.56
N LEU A 355 24.16 -64.83 -25.82
CA LEU A 355 23.64 -64.11 -26.99
C LEU A 355 22.11 -64.06 -27.01
N GLY A 356 21.44 -65.17 -26.64
CA GLY A 356 19.98 -65.21 -26.51
C GLY A 356 19.48 -64.22 -25.45
N LEU A 357 20.07 -64.25 -24.25
CA LEU A 357 19.70 -63.36 -23.15
C LEU A 357 20.02 -61.89 -23.45
N GLU A 358 21.08 -61.59 -24.22
CA GLU A 358 21.38 -60.23 -24.67
C GLU A 358 20.29 -59.68 -25.61
N ALA A 359 19.81 -60.51 -26.54
CA ALA A 359 18.71 -60.13 -27.44
C ALA A 359 17.40 -59.91 -26.67
N GLU A 360 17.07 -60.80 -25.72
CA GLU A 360 15.91 -60.67 -24.84
C GLU A 360 15.99 -59.41 -23.97
N PHE A 361 17.13 -59.16 -23.32
CA PHE A 361 17.34 -57.96 -22.51
C PHE A 361 17.21 -56.67 -23.35
N ALA A 362 17.79 -56.63 -24.56
CA ALA A 362 17.67 -55.49 -25.45
C ALA A 362 16.21 -55.23 -25.89
N ALA A 363 15.41 -56.28 -26.08
CA ALA A 363 13.98 -56.14 -26.38
C ALA A 363 13.19 -55.65 -25.16
N ALA A 364 13.47 -56.20 -23.97
CA ALA A 364 12.84 -55.77 -22.72
C ALA A 364 13.15 -54.29 -22.40
N GLU A 365 14.39 -53.84 -22.63
CA GLU A 365 14.80 -52.45 -22.39
C GLU A 365 14.09 -51.47 -23.35
N ARG A 366 13.91 -51.83 -24.63
CA ARG A 366 13.09 -51.03 -25.56
C ARG A 366 11.63 -50.93 -25.10
N ASN A 367 11.06 -52.04 -24.65
CA ASN A 367 9.69 -52.07 -24.14
C ASN A 367 9.54 -51.21 -22.87
N ARG A 368 10.53 -51.28 -21.96
CA ARG A 368 10.59 -50.45 -20.76
C ARG A 368 10.63 -48.96 -21.10
N LEU A 369 11.51 -48.55 -22.01
CA LEU A 369 11.61 -47.15 -22.44
C LEU A 369 10.30 -46.65 -23.09
N GLY A 370 9.66 -47.47 -23.93
CA GLY A 370 8.36 -47.16 -24.52
C GLY A 370 7.25 -47.01 -23.47
N ALA A 371 7.20 -47.91 -22.49
CA ALA A 371 6.21 -47.87 -21.41
C ALA A 371 6.41 -46.65 -20.49
N VAL A 372 7.66 -46.29 -20.18
CA VAL A 372 7.99 -45.08 -19.41
C VAL A 372 7.56 -43.81 -20.15
N ALA A 373 7.83 -43.71 -21.46
CA ALA A 373 7.42 -42.57 -22.26
C ALA A 373 5.88 -42.42 -22.31
N ALA A 374 5.15 -43.53 -22.47
CA ALA A 374 3.69 -43.52 -22.45
C ALA A 374 3.13 -43.10 -21.07
N ALA A 375 3.72 -43.59 -19.97
CA ALA A 375 3.34 -43.19 -18.62
C ALA A 375 3.60 -41.69 -18.34
N GLN A 376 4.68 -41.13 -18.88
CA GLN A 376 4.98 -39.69 -18.77
C GLN A 376 3.95 -38.82 -19.50
N VAL A 377 3.51 -39.23 -20.69
CA VAL A 377 2.43 -38.54 -21.42
C VAL A 377 1.12 -38.57 -20.62
N GLY A 378 0.77 -39.72 -20.03
CA GLY A 378 -0.39 -39.85 -19.14
C GLY A 378 -0.32 -38.93 -17.92
N ARG A 379 0.87 -38.80 -17.29
CA ARG A 379 1.07 -37.89 -16.16
C ARG A 379 0.85 -36.42 -16.54
N ALA A 380 1.38 -35.98 -17.68
CA ALA A 380 1.20 -34.62 -18.16
C ALA A 380 -0.28 -34.27 -18.44
N GLN A 381 -1.07 -35.24 -18.91
CA GLN A 381 -2.52 -35.06 -19.09
C GLN A 381 -3.27 -34.87 -17.77
N ILE A 382 -2.87 -35.59 -16.72
CA ILE A 382 -3.44 -35.42 -15.37
C ILE A 382 -3.09 -34.06 -14.78
N GLU A 383 -1.83 -33.64 -14.88
CA GLU A 383 -1.40 -32.30 -14.45
C GLU A 383 -2.22 -31.20 -15.15
N ARG A 384 -2.43 -31.33 -16.47
CA ARG A 384 -3.27 -30.40 -17.25
C ARG A 384 -4.73 -30.39 -16.78
N ALA A 385 -5.33 -31.54 -16.48
CA ALA A 385 -6.70 -31.62 -15.99
C ALA A 385 -6.85 -31.10 -14.55
N HIS A 386 -5.82 -31.26 -13.71
CA HIS A 386 -5.79 -30.62 -12.39
C HIS A 386 -5.78 -29.09 -12.51
N GLU A 387 -4.96 -28.54 -13.40
CA GLU A 387 -4.93 -27.09 -13.65
C GLU A 387 -6.26 -26.59 -14.26
N GLN A 388 -6.87 -27.35 -15.18
CA GLN A 388 -8.21 -27.05 -15.69
C GLN A 388 -9.24 -27.02 -14.54
N ARG A 389 -9.25 -28.04 -13.68
CA ARG A 389 -10.18 -28.11 -12.55
C ARG A 389 -9.98 -26.95 -11.56
N LYS A 390 -8.75 -26.53 -11.35
CA LYS A 390 -8.41 -25.38 -10.51
C LYS A 390 -8.92 -24.08 -11.13
N ALA A 391 -8.80 -23.92 -12.44
CA ALA A 391 -9.36 -22.78 -13.18
C ALA A 391 -10.90 -22.75 -13.09
N GLU A 392 -11.57 -23.88 -13.26
CA GLU A 392 -13.04 -24.00 -13.09
C GLU A 392 -13.48 -23.59 -11.68
N LEU A 393 -12.77 -24.04 -10.64
CA LEU A 393 -13.04 -23.65 -9.26
C LEU A 393 -12.79 -22.16 -9.00
N ALA A 394 -11.77 -21.58 -9.65
CA ALA A 394 -11.50 -20.15 -9.57
C ALA A 394 -12.63 -19.33 -10.22
N LEU A 395 -13.12 -19.76 -11.38
CA LEU A 395 -14.27 -19.17 -12.05
C LEU A 395 -15.52 -19.23 -11.16
N ALA A 396 -15.85 -20.40 -10.63
CA ALA A 396 -17.01 -20.57 -9.75
C ALA A 396 -16.94 -19.67 -8.50
N ARG A 397 -15.73 -19.48 -7.93
CA ARG A 397 -15.52 -18.52 -6.83
C ARG A 397 -15.72 -17.06 -7.26
N ALA A 398 -15.23 -16.68 -8.44
CA ALA A 398 -15.39 -15.33 -8.97
C ALA A 398 -16.87 -15.01 -9.25
N GLU A 399 -17.60 -15.96 -9.85
CA GLU A 399 -19.04 -15.84 -10.09
C GLU A 399 -19.83 -15.75 -8.79
N GLY A 400 -19.51 -16.61 -7.80
CA GLY A 400 -20.13 -16.54 -6.47
C GLY A 400 -19.86 -15.20 -5.76
N ALA A 401 -18.66 -14.65 -5.89
CA ALA A 401 -18.33 -13.34 -5.34
C ALA A 401 -19.10 -12.20 -6.03
N LEU A 402 -19.23 -12.24 -7.37
CA LEU A 402 -20.02 -11.28 -8.13
C LEU A 402 -21.50 -11.32 -7.73
N GLU A 403 -22.08 -12.52 -7.62
CA GLU A 403 -23.47 -12.69 -7.20
C GLU A 403 -23.71 -12.19 -5.78
N SER A 404 -22.80 -12.52 -4.84
CA SER A 404 -22.87 -12.01 -3.47
C SER A 404 -22.79 -10.49 -3.43
N LEU A 405 -21.97 -9.85 -4.26
CA LEU A 405 -21.89 -8.39 -4.34
C LEU A 405 -23.18 -7.80 -4.90
N ARG A 406 -23.77 -8.38 -5.95
CA ARG A 406 -25.04 -7.93 -6.53
C ARG A 406 -26.19 -8.02 -5.53
N GLN A 407 -26.20 -9.03 -4.66
CA GLN A 407 -27.20 -9.17 -3.60
C GLN A 407 -26.95 -8.24 -2.41
N ALA A 408 -25.68 -7.98 -2.05
CA ALA A 408 -25.32 -7.17 -0.90
C ALA A 408 -25.39 -5.65 -1.18
N VAL A 409 -25.21 -5.24 -2.44
CA VAL A 409 -25.31 -3.84 -2.86
C VAL A 409 -26.80 -3.43 -2.88
N ALA A 410 -27.26 -2.88 -1.76
CA ALA A 410 -28.53 -2.17 -1.73
C ALA A 410 -28.35 -0.74 -2.30
N PRO A 411 -29.31 -0.23 -3.09
CA PRO A 411 -29.30 1.17 -3.50
C PRO A 411 -29.34 2.05 -2.24
N VAL A 412 -28.32 2.87 -2.06
CA VAL A 412 -28.34 3.91 -1.01
C VAL A 412 -29.18 5.05 -1.55
N GLU A 413 -30.46 5.07 -1.17
CA GLU A 413 -31.32 6.19 -1.51
C GLU A 413 -30.90 7.45 -0.73
N PRO A 414 -30.97 8.64 -1.35
CA PRO A 414 -30.83 9.87 -0.60
C PRO A 414 -31.87 9.90 0.51
N GLN A 415 -31.48 10.28 1.72
CA GLN A 415 -32.46 10.54 2.76
C GLN A 415 -33.45 11.60 2.26
N PRO A 416 -34.76 11.34 2.39
CA PRO A 416 -35.76 12.31 2.00
C PRO A 416 -35.58 13.53 2.90
N VAL A 417 -35.20 14.64 2.28
CA VAL A 417 -35.34 15.95 2.91
C VAL A 417 -36.75 16.41 2.60
N ASP A 418 -37.46 16.85 3.63
CA ASP A 418 -38.81 17.35 3.51
C ASP A 418 -38.85 18.56 2.54
N ASP A 419 -39.33 18.32 1.32
CA ASP A 419 -39.42 19.35 0.29
C ASP A 419 -40.41 20.45 0.70
N THR A 420 -41.46 20.12 1.48
CA THR A 420 -42.37 21.12 2.07
C THR A 420 -41.61 22.04 3.01
N ARG A 421 -40.66 21.53 3.79
CA ARG A 421 -39.81 22.38 4.64
C ARG A 421 -38.99 23.38 3.82
N ILE A 422 -38.44 22.96 2.68
CA ILE A 422 -37.70 23.86 1.78
C ILE A 422 -38.63 24.92 1.22
N GLU A 423 -39.80 24.52 0.69
CA GLU A 423 -40.79 25.45 0.12
C GLU A 423 -41.24 26.50 1.13
N VAL A 424 -41.52 26.09 2.38
CA VAL A 424 -41.90 26.98 3.48
C VAL A 424 -40.77 27.96 3.81
N LEU A 425 -39.53 27.49 3.92
CA LEU A 425 -38.38 28.34 4.22
C LEU A 425 -38.07 29.32 3.08
N GLU A 426 -38.26 28.92 1.81
CA GLU A 426 -38.16 29.82 0.67
C GLU A 426 -39.26 30.87 0.66
N ALA A 427 -40.49 30.51 1.01
CA ALA A 427 -41.58 31.46 1.16
C ALA A 427 -41.29 32.45 2.30
N ALA A 428 -40.80 31.97 3.45
CA ALA A 428 -40.43 32.80 4.58
C ALA A 428 -39.31 33.78 4.24
N ASP A 429 -38.21 33.34 3.59
CA ASP A 429 -37.13 34.22 3.15
C ASP A 429 -37.64 35.28 2.15
N ARG A 430 -38.46 34.89 1.17
CA ARG A 430 -39.06 35.83 0.21
C ARG A 430 -39.92 36.89 0.88
N VAL A 431 -40.83 36.49 1.77
CA VAL A 431 -41.76 37.40 2.44
C VAL A 431 -41.00 38.34 3.38
N THR A 432 -40.10 37.81 4.20
CA THR A 432 -39.29 38.62 5.13
C THR A 432 -38.31 39.54 4.40
N ALA A 433 -37.77 39.14 3.24
CA ALA A 433 -36.97 40.02 2.39
C ALA A 433 -37.78 41.19 1.82
N ALA A 434 -39.02 40.95 1.38
CA ALA A 434 -39.90 42.00 0.88
C ALA A 434 -40.28 42.99 1.99
N TRP A 435 -40.64 42.49 3.18
CA TRP A 435 -40.97 43.34 4.32
C TRP A 435 -39.77 44.13 4.81
N LEU A 436 -38.59 43.51 4.93
CA LEU A 436 -37.35 44.22 5.28
C LEU A 436 -37.09 45.37 4.30
N LYS A 437 -37.22 45.12 2.99
CA LYS A 437 -36.99 46.14 1.98
C LYS A 437 -38.01 47.28 2.08
N SER A 438 -39.29 46.96 2.28
CA SER A 438 -40.36 47.96 2.43
C SER A 438 -40.13 48.88 3.64
N ASP A 439 -39.65 48.33 4.75
CA ASP A 439 -39.37 49.11 5.96
C ASP A 439 -38.07 49.92 5.85
N GLN A 440 -37.04 49.33 5.22
CA GLN A 440 -35.69 49.89 5.21
C GLN A 440 -35.49 50.97 4.14
N ASP A 441 -36.01 50.79 2.92
CA ASP A 441 -35.73 51.66 1.78
C ASP A 441 -36.12 53.14 2.04
N PRO A 442 -37.29 53.47 2.63
CA PRO A 442 -37.65 54.86 2.95
C PRO A 442 -36.69 55.50 3.96
N LEU A 443 -36.28 54.75 4.99
CA LEU A 443 -35.34 55.23 6.01
C LEU A 443 -33.96 55.49 5.40
N LEU A 444 -33.48 54.59 4.54
CA LEU A 444 -32.20 54.77 3.86
C LEU A 444 -32.18 55.95 2.88
N ALA A 445 -33.33 56.27 2.26
CA ALA A 445 -33.44 57.46 1.42
C ALA A 445 -33.26 58.75 2.23
N GLU A 446 -33.87 58.84 3.41
CA GLU A 446 -33.70 59.99 4.31
C GLU A 446 -32.30 60.05 4.92
N VAL A 447 -31.77 58.92 5.41
CA VAL A 447 -30.38 58.81 5.88
C VAL A 447 -29.41 59.26 4.80
N SER A 448 -29.59 58.83 3.55
CA SER A 448 -28.70 59.22 2.44
C SER A 448 -28.68 60.73 2.18
N LYS A 449 -29.81 61.44 2.36
CA LYS A 449 -29.86 62.90 2.26
C LYS A 449 -29.10 63.55 3.42
N GLU A 450 -29.28 63.05 4.63
CA GLU A 450 -28.62 63.56 5.85
C GLU A 450 -27.11 63.33 5.80
N ILE A 451 -26.65 62.15 5.35
CA ILE A 451 -25.24 61.85 5.11
C ILE A 451 -24.61 62.87 4.15
N ALA A 452 -25.27 63.17 3.02
CA ALA A 452 -24.73 64.15 2.07
C ALA A 452 -24.64 65.56 2.68
N GLY A 453 -25.60 65.94 3.52
CA GLY A 453 -25.58 67.21 4.26
C GLY A 453 -24.43 67.28 5.28
N LEU A 454 -24.28 66.24 6.09
CA LEU A 454 -23.23 66.15 7.11
C LEU A 454 -21.83 66.04 6.49
N ALA A 455 -21.67 65.28 5.40
CA ALA A 455 -20.39 65.18 4.70
C ALA A 455 -19.87 66.55 4.25
N ARG A 456 -20.76 67.42 3.74
CA ARG A 456 -20.41 68.81 3.40
C ARG A 456 -20.08 69.64 4.63
N ARG A 457 -20.85 69.53 5.72
CA ARG A 457 -20.53 70.19 7.01
C ARG A 457 -19.16 69.75 7.56
N PHE A 458 -18.73 68.53 7.28
CA PHE A 458 -17.43 67.98 7.67
C PHE A 458 -16.30 68.33 6.68
N GLY A 459 -16.53 69.23 5.71
CA GLY A 459 -15.52 69.72 4.77
C GLY A 459 -15.39 68.92 3.47
N ALA A 460 -16.32 68.01 3.16
CA ALA A 460 -16.36 67.30 1.87
C ALA A 460 -17.28 68.01 0.85
N ASP A 461 -16.96 69.27 0.51
CA ASP A 461 -17.79 70.15 -0.33
C ASP A 461 -18.08 69.61 -1.75
N ASN A 462 -17.18 68.76 -2.26
CA ASN A 462 -17.33 68.13 -3.57
C ASN A 462 -18.41 67.03 -3.61
N ILE A 463 -18.92 66.57 -2.46
CA ILE A 463 -19.96 65.53 -2.34
C ILE A 463 -21.36 66.16 -2.44
N THR A 464 -22.03 65.87 -3.56
CA THR A 464 -23.36 66.44 -3.85
C THR A 464 -24.50 65.55 -3.38
N ALA A 465 -24.35 64.23 -3.54
CA ALA A 465 -25.33 63.25 -3.13
C ALA A 465 -24.66 61.92 -2.76
N VAL A 466 -25.30 61.15 -1.90
CA VAL A 466 -24.94 59.75 -1.64
C VAL A 466 -26.18 58.87 -1.71
N SER A 467 -25.95 57.57 -1.84
CA SER A 467 -26.99 56.54 -1.75
C SER A 467 -26.45 55.35 -0.97
N LEU A 468 -26.84 55.26 0.30
CA LEU A 468 -26.60 54.10 1.16
C LEU A 468 -27.67 53.04 0.88
N LYS A 469 -27.23 51.81 0.60
CA LYS A 469 -28.10 50.68 0.26
C LYS A 469 -28.26 49.73 1.46
N GLY A 470 -29.31 48.92 1.44
CA GLY A 470 -29.61 47.95 2.51
C GLY A 470 -28.52 46.91 2.78
N ASN A 471 -27.61 46.69 1.83
CA ASN A 471 -26.43 45.86 2.01
C ASN A 471 -25.20 46.61 2.57
N ALA A 472 -25.39 47.84 3.04
CA ALA A 472 -24.34 48.78 3.49
C ALA A 472 -23.33 49.22 2.41
N ASN A 473 -23.61 48.97 1.12
CA ASN A 473 -22.84 49.60 0.05
C ASN A 473 -23.30 51.04 -0.16
N MET A 474 -22.37 51.94 -0.48
CA MET A 474 -22.67 53.34 -0.73
C MET A 474 -22.17 53.78 -2.11
N ASP A 475 -23.09 54.36 -2.89
CA ASP A 475 -22.76 55.12 -4.10
C ASP A 475 -22.61 56.60 -3.72
N VAL A 476 -21.62 57.29 -4.30
CA VAL A 476 -21.25 58.67 -3.98
C VAL A 476 -21.17 59.48 -5.26
N HIS A 477 -21.79 60.67 -5.28
CA HIS A 477 -21.77 61.59 -6.42
C HIS A 477 -20.86 62.78 -6.09
N LYS A 478 -19.69 62.84 -6.74
CA LYS A 478 -18.70 63.90 -6.54
C LYS A 478 -18.27 64.53 -7.87
N GLY A 479 -18.20 65.86 -7.92
CA GLY A 479 -17.76 66.59 -9.13
C GLY A 479 -18.51 66.21 -10.41
N GLY A 480 -19.80 65.89 -10.32
CA GLY A 480 -20.63 65.45 -11.46
C GLY A 480 -20.48 63.99 -11.89
N THR A 481 -19.60 63.21 -11.24
CA THR A 481 -19.38 61.78 -11.54
C THR A 481 -19.85 60.88 -10.40
N LYS A 482 -20.39 59.71 -10.74
CA LYS A 482 -20.79 58.68 -9.78
C LYS A 482 -19.62 57.73 -9.50
N SER A 483 -19.26 57.54 -8.23
CA SER A 483 -18.22 56.63 -7.76
C SER A 483 -18.72 55.79 -6.58
N GLY A 484 -18.03 54.71 -6.22
CA GLY A 484 -18.33 53.92 -5.01
C GLY A 484 -17.51 54.40 -3.81
N TYR A 485 -18.00 54.15 -2.59
CA TYR A 485 -17.28 54.48 -1.35
C TYR A 485 -15.82 54.01 -1.32
N GLY A 486 -15.55 52.78 -1.75
CA GLY A 486 -14.20 52.20 -1.72
C GLY A 486 -13.17 52.94 -2.61
N SER A 487 -13.63 53.75 -3.57
CA SER A 487 -12.78 54.52 -4.49
C SER A 487 -12.46 55.96 -4.03
N LEU A 488 -12.97 56.35 -2.87
CA LEU A 488 -12.68 57.65 -2.25
C LEU A 488 -11.29 57.68 -1.61
N THR A 489 -10.73 58.87 -1.44
CA THR A 489 -9.49 59.05 -0.65
C THR A 489 -9.75 58.75 0.82
N ASN A 490 -8.72 58.43 1.62
CA ASN A 490 -8.91 58.15 3.04
C ASN A 490 -9.54 59.34 3.79
N GLY A 491 -9.13 60.57 3.47
CA GLY A 491 -9.76 61.78 4.02
C GLY A 491 -11.25 61.91 3.65
N GLU A 492 -11.64 61.61 2.40
CA GLU A 492 -13.04 61.60 1.98
C GLU A 492 -13.82 60.47 2.69
N LYS A 493 -13.22 59.27 2.80
CA LYS A 493 -13.80 58.12 3.49
C LYS A 493 -14.06 58.40 4.96
N LEU A 494 -13.10 58.98 5.69
CA LEU A 494 -13.27 59.30 7.11
C LEU A 494 -14.45 60.24 7.34
N ARG A 495 -14.49 61.36 6.61
CA ARG A 495 -15.60 62.33 6.71
C ARG A 495 -16.94 61.66 6.39
N LEU A 496 -16.97 60.82 5.35
CA LEU A 496 -18.20 60.17 4.94
C LEU A 496 -18.63 59.05 5.89
N LYS A 497 -17.69 58.30 6.48
CA LYS A 497 -17.95 57.28 7.50
C LYS A 497 -18.48 57.90 8.79
N LEU A 498 -17.88 59.01 9.24
CA LEU A 498 -18.39 59.78 10.37
C LEU A 498 -19.78 60.35 10.08
N ALA A 499 -19.98 60.97 8.91
CA ALA A 499 -21.29 61.47 8.50
C ALA A 499 -22.34 60.35 8.44
N THR A 500 -21.92 59.15 8.02
CA THR A 500 -22.76 57.95 7.99
C THR A 500 -23.14 57.49 9.39
N ALA A 501 -22.17 57.32 10.29
CA ALA A 501 -22.42 56.92 11.66
C ALA A 501 -23.36 57.91 12.36
N VAL A 502 -23.07 59.20 12.25
CA VAL A 502 -23.92 60.27 12.81
C VAL A 502 -25.32 60.24 12.23
N ALA A 503 -25.50 60.30 10.91
CA ALA A 503 -26.82 60.30 10.28
C ALA A 503 -27.64 59.08 10.68
N LEU A 504 -26.99 57.91 10.77
CA LEU A 504 -27.62 56.67 11.16
C LEU A 504 -28.09 56.68 12.62
N ILE A 505 -27.29 57.22 13.55
CA ILE A 505 -27.67 57.39 14.96
C ILE A 505 -28.81 58.39 15.07
N THR A 506 -28.65 59.57 14.47
CA THR A 506 -29.61 60.67 14.48
C THR A 506 -30.96 60.24 13.93
N GLN A 507 -30.99 59.62 12.75
CA GLN A 507 -32.24 59.18 12.15
C GLN A 507 -32.86 58.00 12.90
N GLY A 508 -32.04 57.10 13.45
CA GLY A 508 -32.49 56.00 14.31
C GLY A 508 -33.22 56.50 15.55
N HIS A 509 -32.67 57.52 16.23
CA HIS A 509 -33.30 58.19 17.37
C HIS A 509 -34.57 58.95 16.96
N LYS A 510 -34.52 59.77 15.90
CA LYS A 510 -35.69 60.52 15.38
C LYS A 510 -36.86 59.60 15.03
N ALA A 511 -36.59 58.46 14.43
CA ALA A 511 -37.60 57.49 14.04
C ALA A 511 -38.06 56.57 15.20
N GLY A 512 -37.38 56.60 16.35
CA GLY A 512 -37.71 55.77 17.52
C GLY A 512 -37.50 54.27 17.33
N VAL A 513 -36.86 53.86 16.23
CA VAL A 513 -36.62 52.46 15.87
C VAL A 513 -35.17 52.04 16.09
N GLY A 514 -34.24 52.99 16.13
CA GLY A 514 -32.81 52.73 16.33
C GLY A 514 -32.53 52.06 17.68
N ARG A 515 -31.54 51.17 17.69
CA ARG A 515 -31.04 50.44 18.87
C ARG A 515 -29.65 50.90 19.29
N HIS A 516 -29.09 51.90 18.63
CA HIS A 516 -27.80 52.45 18.95
C HIS A 516 -27.87 53.29 20.25
N PRO A 517 -26.93 53.12 21.21
CA PRO A 517 -26.97 53.80 22.51
C PRO A 517 -26.64 55.29 22.47
N GLY A 518 -26.36 55.85 21.29
CA GLY A 518 -25.90 57.24 21.15
C GLY A 518 -24.48 57.48 21.67
N LEU A 519 -23.60 56.47 21.62
CA LEU A 519 -22.19 56.58 21.99
C LEU A 519 -21.30 56.31 20.78
N LEU A 520 -20.40 57.24 20.45
CA LEU A 520 -19.48 57.13 19.31
C LEU A 520 -18.04 57.44 19.74
N PHE A 521 -17.14 56.49 19.54
CA PHE A 521 -15.69 56.67 19.69
C PHE A 521 -15.08 57.02 18.33
N VAL A 522 -14.28 58.09 18.29
CA VAL A 522 -13.53 58.50 17.10
C VAL A 522 -12.05 58.48 17.46
N ASP A 523 -11.36 57.48 16.94
CA ASP A 523 -9.94 57.27 17.22
C ASP A 523 -9.08 57.86 16.10
N SER A 524 -8.27 58.83 16.49
CA SER A 524 -7.22 59.45 15.69
C SER A 524 -7.69 60.02 14.35
N PRO A 525 -8.72 60.90 14.34
CA PRO A 525 -9.28 61.46 13.09
C PRO A 525 -8.25 62.20 12.21
N ALA A 526 -7.11 62.59 12.77
CA ALA A 526 -6.05 63.34 12.10
C ALA A 526 -4.88 62.49 11.57
N ALA A 527 -4.93 61.16 11.74
CA ALA A 527 -3.86 60.28 11.26
C ALA A 527 -3.72 60.25 9.72
N GLU A 528 -4.77 60.65 9.00
CA GLU A 528 -4.93 60.54 7.55
C GLU A 528 -4.79 61.90 6.83
N GLU A 529 -3.59 62.51 6.83
CA GLU A 529 -3.26 63.73 6.05
C GLU A 529 -4.35 64.83 6.04
N ILE A 530 -5.10 65.00 7.14
CA ILE A 530 -6.16 66.01 7.22
C ILE A 530 -5.52 67.33 7.65
N PRO A 531 -5.67 68.42 6.85
CA PRO A 531 -5.23 69.75 7.27
C PRO A 531 -5.81 70.15 8.63
N ALA A 532 -5.07 70.90 9.43
CA ALA A 532 -5.53 71.31 10.77
C ALA A 532 -6.89 72.05 10.73
N ASP A 533 -7.08 72.92 9.73
CA ASP A 533 -8.31 73.68 9.52
C ASP A 533 -9.52 72.77 9.20
N ASP A 534 -9.29 71.66 8.49
CA ASP A 534 -10.33 70.68 8.18
C ASP A 534 -10.72 69.83 9.40
N LEU A 535 -9.74 69.54 10.27
CA LEU A 535 -9.97 68.85 11.54
C LEU A 535 -10.78 69.72 12.51
N GLU A 536 -10.47 71.01 12.58
CA GLU A 536 -11.24 72.00 13.35
C GLU A 536 -12.70 72.04 12.88
N THR A 537 -12.91 72.14 11.56
CA THR A 537 -14.24 72.13 10.95
C THR A 537 -15.03 70.88 11.33
N MET A 538 -14.39 69.71 11.27
CA MET A 538 -15.02 68.44 11.61
C MET A 538 -15.37 68.33 13.11
N ILE A 539 -14.48 68.76 14.01
CA ILE A 539 -14.74 68.73 15.46
C ILE A 539 -15.89 69.66 15.84
N ASN A 540 -15.92 70.88 15.30
CA ASN A 540 -17.02 71.82 15.52
C ASN A 540 -18.35 71.24 15.03
N ALA A 541 -18.37 70.66 13.85
CA ALA A 541 -19.58 70.03 13.32
C ALA A 541 -20.02 68.80 14.13
N MET A 542 -19.09 68.01 14.68
CA MET A 542 -19.42 66.91 15.60
C MET A 542 -19.98 67.41 16.93
N LYS A 543 -19.45 68.52 17.47
CA LYS A 543 -19.98 69.17 18.68
C LYS A 543 -21.42 69.63 18.49
N GLU A 544 -21.71 70.33 17.39
CA GLU A 544 -23.07 70.77 17.05
C GLU A 544 -24.04 69.57 16.98
N VAL A 545 -23.63 68.50 16.30
CA VAL A 545 -24.41 67.28 16.19
C VAL A 545 -24.67 66.62 17.55
N ALA A 546 -23.65 66.56 18.42
CA ALA A 546 -23.77 65.97 19.74
C ALA A 546 -24.79 66.72 20.61
N GLU A 547 -24.78 68.06 20.54
CA GLU A 547 -25.75 68.94 21.19
C GLU A 547 -27.17 68.77 20.62
N GLU A 548 -27.31 68.61 19.30
CA GLU A 548 -28.60 68.42 18.63
C GLU A 548 -29.26 67.06 18.91
N THR A 549 -28.47 66.00 19.14
CA THR A 549 -28.96 64.61 19.04
C THR A 549 -28.91 63.82 20.36
N SER A 550 -28.55 64.44 21.50
CA SER A 550 -28.31 63.70 22.76
C SER A 550 -27.35 62.51 22.57
N MET A 551 -26.27 62.74 21.83
CA MET A 551 -25.25 61.74 21.52
C MET A 551 -23.94 62.09 22.24
N GLN A 552 -23.26 61.10 22.81
CA GLN A 552 -21.93 61.22 23.38
C GLN A 552 -20.88 60.83 22.33
N ILE A 553 -20.00 61.77 21.99
CA ILE A 553 -18.87 61.52 21.09
C ILE A 553 -17.57 61.64 21.90
N VAL A 554 -16.74 60.61 21.87
CA VAL A 554 -15.42 60.58 22.52
C VAL A 554 -14.36 60.57 21.43
N VAL A 555 -13.51 61.60 21.38
CA VAL A 555 -12.48 61.74 20.35
C VAL A 555 -11.10 61.59 20.98
N ALA A 556 -10.30 60.66 20.49
CA ALA A 556 -8.89 60.52 20.85
C ALA A 556 -8.01 61.11 19.73
N THR A 557 -7.14 62.08 20.05
CA THR A 557 -6.24 62.68 19.06
C THR A 557 -4.97 63.24 19.70
N ARG A 558 -3.89 63.33 18.91
CA ARG A 558 -2.61 63.95 19.32
C ARG A 558 -2.61 65.48 19.21
N HIS A 559 -3.65 66.08 18.65
CA HIS A 559 -3.77 67.53 18.45
C HIS A 559 -4.31 68.23 19.70
N SER A 560 -3.61 68.09 20.83
CA SER A 560 -4.04 68.58 22.15
C SER A 560 -4.34 70.08 22.18
N GLY A 561 -3.52 70.89 21.52
CA GLY A 561 -3.72 72.35 21.44
C GLY A 561 -5.01 72.76 20.73
N LEU A 562 -5.45 71.98 19.73
CA LEU A 562 -6.70 72.23 19.01
C LEU A 562 -7.93 71.88 19.88
N LEU A 563 -7.86 70.76 20.61
CA LEU A 563 -8.96 70.35 21.50
C LEU A 563 -9.18 71.37 22.62
N ALA A 564 -8.10 71.80 23.28
CA ALA A 564 -8.17 72.77 24.36
C ALA A 564 -8.74 74.13 23.92
N SER A 565 -8.63 74.49 22.64
CA SER A 565 -9.24 75.73 22.12
C SER A 565 -10.71 75.60 21.72
N LEU A 566 -11.19 74.39 21.38
CA LEU A 566 -12.53 74.18 20.81
C LEU A 566 -13.57 73.71 21.83
N LEU A 567 -13.13 73.02 22.88
CA LEU A 567 -13.99 72.37 23.86
C LEU A 567 -13.79 72.96 25.26
N PRO A 568 -14.83 72.97 26.12
CA PRO A 568 -14.70 73.36 27.53
C PRO A 568 -13.77 72.41 28.30
N ASP A 569 -13.13 72.91 29.36
CA ASP A 569 -12.20 72.14 30.21
C ASP A 569 -12.81 70.83 30.74
N ASP A 570 -14.09 70.85 31.14
CA ASP A 570 -14.81 69.66 31.64
C ASP A 570 -14.96 68.54 30.59
N ASN A 571 -14.76 68.86 29.31
CA ASN A 571 -14.90 67.93 28.17
C ASN A 571 -13.55 67.60 27.51
N VAL A 572 -12.42 67.99 28.13
CA VAL A 572 -11.09 67.80 27.58
C VAL A 572 -10.17 67.16 28.61
N LEU A 573 -9.58 66.03 28.23
CA LEU A 573 -8.53 65.37 29.00
C LEU A 573 -7.24 65.42 28.18
N VAL A 574 -6.27 66.20 28.62
CA VAL A 574 -4.99 66.41 27.93
C VAL A 574 -3.85 66.24 28.91
N ALA A 575 -2.90 65.36 28.57
CA ALA A 575 -1.63 65.30 29.25
C ALA A 575 -0.79 66.54 28.95
N THR A 576 -0.25 67.17 29.98
CA THR A 576 0.66 68.32 29.87
C THR A 576 2.09 67.91 30.26
N GLY A 577 3.07 68.19 29.40
CA GLY A 577 4.47 67.83 29.70
C GLY A 577 4.72 66.33 29.63
N ASP A 578 5.24 65.75 30.73
CA ASP A 578 5.53 64.31 30.88
C ASP A 578 4.38 63.54 31.57
N ASP A 579 3.25 64.20 31.82
CA ASP A 579 2.07 63.56 32.41
C ASP A 579 1.42 62.56 31.44
N PHE A 580 0.67 61.61 31.98
CA PHE A 580 -0.14 60.67 31.21
C PHE A 580 -1.64 61.03 31.32
N VAL A 581 -2.43 60.59 30.33
CA VAL A 581 -3.87 60.86 30.29
C VAL A 581 -4.66 59.92 31.22
N TRP A 582 -4.03 58.88 31.76
CA TRP A 582 -4.64 57.83 32.57
C TRP A 582 -4.15 57.81 34.02
#